data_AF-A0A239PWW6-F1
#
_entry.id   AF-A0A239PWW6-F1
#
_cell.length_a   1.000
_cell.length_b   1.000
_cell.length_c   1.000
_cell.angle_alpha   90.00
_cell.angle_beta   90.00
_cell.angle_gamma   90.00
#
_symmetry.space_group_name_H-M   'P 1'
#
loop_
_entity.id
_entity.type
_entity.pdbx_description
1 polymer ?
#
loop_
_entity_poly.entity_id
_entity_poly.type
_entity_poly.pdbx_seq_one_letter_code
_entity_poly.pdbx_strand_id
1 'polypeptide(L)'
;MSLALTGRVYSKFFWSDWENDPALRLCSLAAQGLWMRLLCVASKGDPYGFVVVNGRALEASDIARLVGVSESEAADLIDEL
;
A
#
# COMPACT_ATOMS: atom_id res chain seq x y z
N MET A 1 5.19 -12.83 -19.74
CA MET A 1 5.13 -13.44 -18.39
C MET A 1 6.53 -13.41 -17.81
N SER A 2 6.94 -12.28 -17.24
CA SER A 2 8.26 -12.16 -16.61
C SER A 2 8.12 -12.55 -15.15
N LEU A 3 8.63 -13.73 -14.80
CA LEU A 3 8.88 -14.11 -13.42
C LEU A 3 10.18 -13.44 -12.96
N ALA A 4 10.19 -12.10 -12.89
CA ALA A 4 11.25 -11.40 -12.20
C ALA A 4 10.81 -11.24 -10.74
N LEU A 5 11.01 -12.28 -9.94
CA LEU A 5 11.18 -12.10 -8.50
C LEU A 5 12.43 -11.23 -8.34
N THR A 6 12.29 -9.91 -8.44
CA THR A 6 13.38 -8.99 -8.15
C THR A 6 13.79 -9.30 -6.72
N GLY A 7 15.02 -9.78 -6.52
CA GLY A 7 15.57 -10.15 -5.19
C GLY A 7 15.73 -8.97 -4.23
N ARG A 8 14.86 -7.95 -4.32
CA ARG A 8 14.81 -6.80 -3.42
C ARG A 8 14.22 -7.23 -2.10
N VAL A 9 15.10 -7.33 -1.12
CA VAL A 9 14.74 -7.57 0.28
C VAL A 9 14.56 -6.26 1.07
N TYR A 10 15.02 -5.12 0.50
CA TYR A 10 14.90 -3.79 1.10
C TYR A 10 14.81 -2.70 0.03
N SER A 11 14.34 -1.52 0.44
CA SER A 11 14.38 -0.27 -0.33
C SER A 11 14.77 0.89 0.59
N LYS A 12 15.25 1.99 0.00
CA LYS A 12 15.44 3.23 0.76
C LYS A 12 14.08 3.76 1.18
N PHE A 13 13.98 4.21 2.43
CA PHE A 13 12.76 4.79 3.00
C PHE A 13 13.15 6.06 3.75
N PHE A 14 12.53 7.18 3.40
CA PHE A 14 12.75 8.46 4.07
C PHE A 14 11.75 8.59 5.22
N TRP A 15 12.17 8.18 6.42
CA TRP A 15 11.31 8.20 7.61
C TRP A 15 10.76 9.59 7.93
N SER A 16 11.53 10.64 7.62
CA SER A 16 11.08 12.03 7.76
C SER A 16 9.89 12.36 6.86
N ASP A 17 9.82 11.78 5.66
CA ASP A 17 8.76 12.12 4.70
C ASP A 17 7.46 11.46 5.15
N TRP A 18 7.52 10.21 5.61
CA TRP A 18 6.40 9.53 6.25
C TRP A 18 5.92 10.29 7.49
N GLU A 19 6.83 10.59 8.42
CA GLU A 19 6.48 11.19 9.70
C GLU A 19 5.98 12.62 9.53
N ASN A 20 6.45 13.38 8.53
CA ASN A 20 6.10 14.79 8.39
C ASN A 20 5.07 15.08 7.29
N ASP A 21 4.47 14.07 6.66
CA ASP A 21 3.40 14.26 5.67
C ASP A 21 2.13 14.81 6.37
N PRO A 22 1.73 16.07 6.13
CA PRO A 22 0.58 16.65 6.79
C PRO A 22 -0.74 16.04 6.33
N ALA A 23 -0.84 15.57 5.08
CA ALA A 23 -2.06 14.95 4.56
C ALA A 23 -2.28 13.61 5.24
N LEU A 24 -1.23 12.77 5.30
CA LEU A 24 -1.28 11.47 5.96
C LEU A 24 -1.60 11.60 7.47
N ARG A 25 -1.09 12.64 8.12
CA ARG A 25 -1.37 12.93 9.55
C ARG A 25 -2.82 13.34 9.83
N LEU A 26 -3.56 13.82 8.83
CA LEU A 26 -4.99 14.13 8.97
C LEU A 26 -5.87 12.89 8.83
N CYS A 27 -5.35 11.81 8.23
CA CYS A 27 -6.03 10.52 8.15
C CYS A 27 -6.06 9.84 9.53
N SER A 28 -7.02 8.94 9.70
CA SER A 28 -7.13 8.04 10.85
C SER A 28 -5.88 7.16 10.98
N LEU A 29 -5.59 6.70 12.21
CA LEU A 29 -4.48 5.77 12.45
C LEU A 29 -4.61 4.46 11.64
N ALA A 30 -5.84 4.05 11.34
CA ALA A 30 -6.10 2.88 10.50
C ALA A 30 -5.70 3.16 9.04
N ALA A 31 -6.05 4.32 8.48
CA ALA A 31 -5.66 4.72 7.12
C ALA A 31 -4.15 4.90 7.00
N GLN A 32 -3.50 5.48 8.01
CA GLN A 32 -2.03 5.53 8.08
C GLN A 32 -1.41 4.13 8.07
N GLY A 33 -1.95 3.19 8.86
CA GLY A 33 -1.53 1.79 8.84
C GLY A 33 -1.76 1.11 7.48
N LEU A 34 -2.89 1.39 6.83
CA LEU A 34 -3.21 0.91 5.49
C LEU A 34 -2.17 1.41 4.48
N TRP A 35 -1.86 2.71 4.47
CA TRP A 35 -0.87 3.30 3.58
C TRP A 35 0.50 2.60 3.70
N MET A 36 0.96 2.31 4.92
CA MET A 36 2.22 1.58 5.13
C MET A 36 2.18 0.18 4.50
N ARG A 37 1.03 -0.50 4.58
CA ARG A 37 0.82 -1.82 3.96
C ARG A 37 0.82 -1.74 2.44
N LEU A 38 0.23 -0.69 1.86
CA LEU A 38 0.24 -0.44 0.42
C LEU A 38 1.67 -0.15 -0.08
N LEU A 39 2.47 0.60 0.68
CA LEU A 39 3.90 0.81 0.37
C LEU A 39 4.69 -0.51 0.39
N CYS A 40 4.37 -1.42 1.32
CA CYS A 40 4.97 -2.75 1.33
C CYS A 40 4.63 -3.54 0.05
N VAL A 41 3.40 -3.46 -0.45
CA VAL A 41 3.01 -4.07 -1.74
C VAL A 41 3.75 -3.39 -2.89
N ALA A 42 3.74 -2.07 -2.95
CA ALA A 42 4.38 -1.28 -4.00
C ALA A 42 5.89 -1.52 -4.10
N SER A 43 6.57 -1.77 -2.97
CA SER A 43 7.99 -2.11 -2.94
C SER A 43 8.33 -3.43 -3.63
N LYS A 44 7.33 -4.33 -3.79
CA LYS A 44 7.45 -5.65 -4.42
C LYS A 44 6.73 -5.74 -5.76
N GLY A 45 6.01 -4.69 -6.15
CA GLY A 45 5.20 -4.65 -7.36
C GLY A 45 6.06 -4.77 -8.62
N ASP A 46 5.47 -5.36 -9.66
CA ASP A 46 5.97 -5.34 -11.03
C ASP A 46 4.84 -4.81 -11.93
N PRO A 47 4.84 -3.51 -12.30
CA PRO A 47 5.94 -2.54 -12.17
C PRO A 47 6.25 -2.05 -10.74
N TYR A 48 7.52 -1.71 -10.48
CA TYR A 48 7.99 -1.22 -9.18
C TYR A 48 7.33 0.11 -8.78
N GLY A 49 6.92 0.21 -7.51
CA GLY A 49 6.28 1.40 -6.97
C GLY A 49 4.77 1.45 -7.18
N PHE A 50 4.17 0.41 -7.80
CA PHE A 50 2.74 0.32 -8.00
C PHE A 50 2.11 -0.72 -7.07
N VAL A 51 0.92 -0.43 -6.57
CA VAL A 51 0.12 -1.37 -5.77
C VAL A 51 -0.49 -2.43 -6.70
N VAL A 52 0.34 -3.40 -7.07
CA VAL A 52 -0.01 -4.47 -8.00
C VAL A 52 0.40 -5.84 -7.46
N VAL A 53 -0.39 -6.86 -7.77
CA VAL A 53 -0.05 -8.26 -7.51
C VAL A 53 -0.27 -9.06 -8.79
N ASN A 54 0.72 -9.83 -9.22
CA ASN A 54 0.69 -10.60 -10.47
C ASN A 54 0.32 -9.74 -11.70
N GLY A 55 0.82 -8.50 -11.75
CA GLY A 55 0.55 -7.56 -12.84
C GLY A 55 -0.86 -6.96 -12.85
N ARG A 56 -1.67 -7.22 -11.84
CA ARG A 56 -3.01 -6.64 -11.68
C ARG A 56 -3.01 -5.59 -10.57
N ALA A 57 -3.58 -4.43 -10.85
CA ALA A 57 -3.87 -3.43 -9.82
C ALA A 57 -4.82 -4.00 -8.77
N LEU A 58 -4.58 -3.68 -7.50
CA LEU A 58 -5.48 -4.11 -6.43
C LEU A 58 -6.72 -3.21 -6.40
N GLU A 59 -7.88 -3.85 -6.38
CA GLU A 59 -9.17 -3.19 -6.13
C GLU A 59 -9.43 -3.10 -4.62
N ALA A 60 -10.42 -2.30 -4.20
CA ALA A 60 -10.81 -2.20 -2.78
C ALA A 60 -11.10 -3.57 -2.15
N SER A 61 -11.72 -4.49 -2.89
CA SER A 61 -11.99 -5.85 -2.42
C SER A 61 -10.73 -6.68 -2.17
N ASP A 62 -9.66 -6.44 -2.95
CA ASP A 62 -8.37 -7.09 -2.74
C ASP A 62 -7.65 -6.51 -1.54
N ILE A 63 -7.71 -5.19 -1.38
CA ILE A 63 -7.14 -4.47 -0.25
C ILE A 63 -7.82 -4.92 1.05
N ALA A 64 -9.16 -5.05 1.06
CA ALA A 64 -9.93 -5.56 2.18
C ALA A 64 -9.45 -6.94 2.65
N ARG A 65 -9.29 -7.89 1.70
CA ARG A 65 -8.74 -9.23 1.98
C ARG A 65 -7.28 -9.17 2.43
N LEU A 66 -6.49 -8.29 1.82
CA LEU A 66 -5.08 -8.12 2.15
C LEU A 66 -4.92 -7.67 3.59
N VAL A 67 -5.75 -6.73 4.07
CA VAL A 67 -5.60 -6.13 5.41
C VAL A 67 -6.48 -6.76 6.49
N GLY A 68 -7.49 -7.55 6.10
CA GLY A 68 -8.34 -8.30 7.02
C GLY A 68 -9.56 -7.53 7.52
N VAL A 69 -10.12 -6.65 6.68
CA VAL A 69 -11.28 -5.79 6.99
C VAL A 69 -12.39 -5.98 5.96
N SER A 70 -13.55 -5.34 6.18
CA SER A 70 -14.65 -5.36 5.21
C SER A 70 -14.33 -4.54 3.96
N GLU A 71 -14.98 -4.82 2.82
CA GLU A 71 -14.77 -4.00 1.61
C GLU A 71 -15.21 -2.54 1.78
N SER A 72 -16.26 -2.30 2.58
CA SER A 72 -16.70 -0.95 2.94
C SER A 72 -15.65 -0.23 3.76
N GLU A 73 -15.13 -0.87 4.81
CA GLU A 73 -14.08 -0.28 5.66
C GLU A 73 -12.81 -0.03 4.85
N ALA A 74 -12.42 -0.94 3.95
CA ALA A 74 -11.30 -0.70 3.06
C ALA A 74 -11.53 0.50 2.14
N ALA A 75 -12.74 0.66 1.59
CA ALA A 75 -13.09 1.82 0.76
C ALA A 75 -13.03 3.12 1.57
N ASP A 76 -13.61 3.15 2.77
CA ASP A 76 -13.56 4.32 3.65
C ASP A 76 -12.11 4.72 3.98
N LEU A 77 -11.25 3.74 4.30
CA LEU A 77 -9.84 3.99 4.58
C LEU A 77 -9.03 4.41 3.33
N ILE A 78 -9.42 3.98 2.13
CA ILE A 78 -8.80 4.42 0.87
C ILE A 78 -9.22 5.85 0.55
N ASP A 79 -10.48 6.22 0.77
CA ASP A 79 -10.99 7.58 0.53
C ASP A 79 -10.35 8.63 1.46
N GLU A 80 -9.76 8.21 2.58
CA GLU A 80 -8.96 9.07 3.45
C GLU A 80 -7.56 9.44 2.90
N LEU A 81 -7.03 8.68 1.93
CA LEU A 81 -5.64 8.79 1.41
C LEU A 81 -5.55 9.61 0.12
#